data_AF-X0WIA3-F1
#
_entry.id   AF-X0WIA3-F1
#
_cell.length_a   1.000
_cell.length_b   1.000
_cell.length_c   1.000
_cell.angle_alpha   90.00
_cell.angle_beta   90.00
_cell.angle_gamma   90.00
#
_symmetry.space_group_name_H-M   'P 1'
#
loop_
_entity.id
_entity.type
_entity.pdbx_description
1 polymer ?
#
loop_
_entity_poly.entity_id
_entity_poly.type
_entity_poly.pdbx_seq_one_letter_code
_entity_poly.pdbx_strand_id
1 'polypeptide(L)'
;PEKFPATIALKALIIQLLLLPGSFVPDIQRYVSGMESLFKRLGVIFVEDTYRPSEEVCTCLTAALLSQRVKTWKPSQKIVDDTLDFAGESLNTNKYWGYTTMDIYRGKTHPKPFIIETNQKAAERASALLDELRSFGGDLAMMRSVPEASVIDGRVTRPKFMSIMRCVDQHWSTGVVYFFPPKIVKEYGNNSSTPYNGVFRQLWNEVSSINPRKMEVPSTKFTKLARVAQQLYLLARQRVL
;
A
#
# COMPACT_ATOMS: atom_id res chain seq x y z
N PRO A 1 1.92 -2.73 -23.39
CA PRO A 1 1.91 -3.10 -21.95
C PRO A 1 0.83 -4.16 -21.67
N GLU A 2 1.23 -5.35 -21.25
CA GLU A 2 0.28 -6.42 -20.91
C GLU A 2 -0.68 -5.94 -19.82
N LYS A 3 -1.97 -5.92 -20.18
CA LYS A 3 -3.07 -5.54 -19.30
C LYS A 3 -3.76 -6.83 -18.90
N PHE A 4 -3.83 -7.11 -17.61
CA PHE A 4 -4.50 -8.29 -17.06
C PHE A 4 -5.81 -7.88 -16.41
N PRO A 5 -6.79 -8.80 -16.28
CA PRO A 5 -7.94 -8.58 -15.41
C PRO A 5 -7.49 -8.07 -14.04
N ALA A 6 -8.13 -7.01 -13.55
CA ALA A 6 -7.70 -6.31 -12.34
C ALA A 6 -7.64 -7.23 -11.11
N THR A 7 -8.54 -8.21 -11.02
CA THR A 7 -8.55 -9.26 -9.99
C THR A 7 -7.31 -10.14 -10.06
N ILE A 8 -6.89 -10.57 -11.24
CA ILE A 8 -5.68 -11.39 -11.45
C ILE A 8 -4.43 -10.59 -11.07
N ALA A 9 -4.35 -9.33 -11.53
CA ALA A 9 -3.23 -8.46 -11.19
C ALA A 9 -3.11 -8.24 -9.68
N LEU A 10 -4.24 -8.05 -8.98
CA LEU A 10 -4.29 -7.91 -7.53
C LEU A 10 -3.82 -9.18 -6.82
N LYS A 11 -4.39 -10.35 -7.17
CA LYS A 11 -4.01 -11.63 -6.55
C LYS A 11 -2.52 -11.94 -6.77
N ALA A 12 -2.02 -11.71 -7.99
CA ALA A 12 -0.60 -11.88 -8.31
C ALA A 12 0.29 -10.97 -7.45
N LEU A 13 -0.07 -9.70 -7.27
CA LEU A 13 0.67 -8.77 -6.41
C LEU A 13 0.66 -9.23 -4.94
N ILE A 14 -0.50 -9.61 -4.41
CA ILE A 14 -0.62 -10.09 -3.03
C ILE A 14 0.32 -11.27 -2.79
N ILE A 15 0.30 -12.27 -3.69
CA ILE A 15 1.16 -13.45 -3.59
C ILE A 15 2.64 -13.06 -3.72
N GLN A 16 2.99 -12.21 -4.68
CA GLN A 16 4.38 -11.76 -4.86
C GLN A 16 4.90 -11.03 -3.62
N LEU A 17 4.09 -10.17 -3.01
CA LEU A 17 4.47 -9.44 -1.79
C LEU A 17 4.53 -10.36 -0.57
N LEU A 18 3.65 -11.36 -0.47
CA LEU A 18 3.72 -12.38 0.57
C LEU A 18 5.05 -13.16 0.51
N LEU A 19 5.53 -13.46 -0.70
CA LEU A 19 6.76 -14.21 -0.95
C LEU A 19 8.02 -13.33 -0.96
N LEU A 20 7.89 -12.00 -0.93
CA LEU A 20 9.03 -11.10 -0.89
C LEU A 20 9.76 -11.25 0.46
N PRO A 21 11.09 -11.46 0.46
CA PRO A 21 11.84 -11.56 1.71
C PRO A 21 11.71 -10.28 2.55
N GLY A 22 11.65 -9.14 1.88
CA GLY A 22 11.54 -7.82 2.49
C GLY A 22 12.60 -6.85 1.99
N SER A 23 12.62 -5.68 2.59
CA SER A 23 13.61 -4.63 2.33
C SER A 23 13.92 -3.87 3.61
N PHE A 24 15.15 -3.38 3.72
CA PHE A 24 15.50 -2.41 4.76
C PHE A 24 14.88 -1.05 4.43
N VAL A 25 14.15 -0.48 5.39
CA VAL A 25 13.51 0.84 5.28
C VAL A 25 14.33 1.82 6.13
N PRO A 26 15.10 2.73 5.51
CA PRO A 26 16.01 3.63 6.23
C PRO A 26 15.31 4.54 7.24
N ASP A 27 14.14 5.07 6.88
CA ASP A 27 13.42 6.05 7.71
C ASP A 27 12.99 5.50 9.08
N ILE A 28 12.67 4.21 9.14
CA ILE A 28 12.33 3.51 10.39
C ILE A 28 13.46 2.59 10.88
N GLN A 29 14.62 2.64 10.20
CA GLN A 29 15.83 1.87 10.49
C GLN A 29 15.57 0.37 10.75
N ARG A 30 14.69 -0.24 9.95
CA ARG A 30 14.25 -1.62 10.19
C ARG A 30 14.10 -2.40 8.90
N TYR A 31 14.40 -3.70 8.98
CA TYR A 31 14.03 -4.65 7.94
C TYR A 31 12.54 -4.98 8.02
N VAL A 32 11.81 -4.69 6.95
CA VAL A 32 10.36 -4.95 6.83
C VAL A 32 10.18 -6.11 5.87
N SER A 33 9.57 -7.20 6.34
CA SER A 33 9.31 -8.37 5.48
C SER A 33 8.20 -8.07 4.46
N GLY A 34 8.17 -8.83 3.37
CA GLY A 34 7.08 -8.74 2.40
C GLY A 34 5.71 -9.04 3.03
N MET A 35 5.64 -10.07 3.89
CA MET A 35 4.42 -10.41 4.64
C MET A 35 3.94 -9.25 5.53
N GLU A 36 4.85 -8.64 6.28
CA GLU A 36 4.52 -7.48 7.13
C GLU A 36 4.00 -6.30 6.29
N SER A 37 4.71 -5.96 5.22
CA SER A 37 4.32 -4.88 4.29
C SER A 37 2.95 -5.15 3.68
N LEU A 38 2.71 -6.38 3.22
CA LEU A 38 1.45 -6.82 2.61
C LEU A 38 0.28 -6.63 3.55
N PHE A 39 0.32 -7.30 4.71
CA PHE A 39 -0.80 -7.37 5.61
C PHE A 39 -1.12 -5.99 6.21
N LYS A 40 -0.09 -5.20 6.53
CA LYS A 40 -0.29 -3.82 6.98
C LYS A 40 -0.99 -2.98 5.92
N ARG A 41 -0.50 -3.03 4.67
CA ARG A 41 -1.07 -2.26 3.56
C ARG A 41 -2.50 -2.65 3.25
N LEU A 42 -2.80 -3.96 3.23
CA LEU A 42 -4.16 -4.42 3.01
C LEU A 42 -5.11 -3.91 4.09
N GLY A 43 -4.72 -3.97 5.37
CA GLY A 43 -5.53 -3.40 6.46
C GLY A 43 -5.86 -1.92 6.25
N VAL A 44 -4.88 -1.12 5.80
CA VAL A 44 -5.09 0.31 5.47
C VAL A 44 -5.98 0.46 4.23
N ILE A 45 -5.70 -0.25 3.14
CA ILE A 45 -6.44 -0.18 1.87
C ILE A 45 -7.91 -0.57 2.04
N PHE A 46 -8.22 -1.58 2.86
CA PHE A 46 -9.60 -1.97 3.13
C PHE A 46 -10.40 -0.85 3.80
N VAL A 47 -9.78 -0.01 4.61
CA VAL A 47 -10.46 1.16 5.15
C VAL A 47 -10.47 2.32 4.15
N GLU A 48 -9.31 2.65 3.60
CA GLU A 48 -9.12 3.80 2.71
C GLU A 48 -9.95 3.69 1.43
N ASP A 49 -9.83 2.57 0.73
CA ASP A 49 -10.31 2.41 -0.65
C ASP A 49 -11.64 1.65 -0.72
N THR A 50 -12.11 1.14 0.43
CA THR A 50 -13.37 0.37 0.51
C THR A 50 -14.33 0.75 1.62
N TYR A 51 -13.88 1.55 2.59
CA TYR A 51 -14.64 1.87 3.80
C TYR A 51 -15.21 0.60 4.48
N ARG A 52 -14.34 -0.37 4.78
CA ARG A 52 -14.71 -1.61 5.49
C ARG A 52 -13.88 -1.79 6.76
N PRO A 53 -14.13 -1.02 7.82
CA PRO A 53 -13.46 -1.22 9.12
C PRO A 53 -14.06 -2.43 9.84
N SER A 54 -13.55 -3.63 9.54
CA SER A 54 -14.10 -4.92 9.99
C SER A 54 -13.06 -5.82 10.68
N GLU A 55 -13.48 -7.00 11.13
CA GLU A 55 -12.59 -7.99 11.75
C GLU A 55 -11.50 -8.48 10.79
N GLU A 56 -11.75 -8.48 9.49
CA GLU A 56 -10.77 -8.80 8.44
C GLU A 56 -9.63 -7.78 8.41
N VAL A 57 -9.92 -6.50 8.69
CA VAL A 57 -8.89 -5.46 8.86
C VAL A 57 -8.04 -5.79 10.09
N CYS A 58 -8.66 -6.11 11.22
CA CYS A 58 -7.94 -6.51 12.42
C CYS A 58 -7.08 -7.75 12.16
N THR A 59 -7.62 -8.75 11.46
CA THR A 59 -6.90 -9.97 11.07
C THR A 59 -5.65 -9.65 10.26
N CYS A 60 -5.76 -8.77 9.26
CA CYS A 60 -4.60 -8.32 8.49
C CYS A 60 -3.59 -7.59 9.38
N LEU A 61 -4.00 -6.64 10.20
CA LEU A 61 -3.08 -5.88 11.05
C LEU A 61 -2.41 -6.77 12.12
N THR A 62 -3.13 -7.75 12.68
CA THR A 62 -2.55 -8.76 13.57
C THR A 62 -1.56 -9.65 12.83
N ALA A 63 -1.86 -10.10 11.61
CA ALA A 63 -0.93 -10.86 10.79
C ALA A 63 0.36 -10.07 10.45
N ALA A 64 0.23 -8.75 10.22
CA ALA A 64 1.38 -7.87 10.08
C ALA A 64 2.21 -7.81 11.36
N LEU A 65 1.55 -7.68 12.52
CA LEU A 65 2.22 -7.59 13.83
C LEU A 65 2.94 -8.90 14.18
N LEU A 66 2.31 -10.04 13.90
CA LEU A 66 2.93 -11.36 14.04
C LEU A 66 4.13 -11.51 13.10
N SER A 67 4.01 -11.09 11.83
CA SER A 67 5.13 -11.09 10.87
C SER A 67 6.29 -10.20 11.33
N GLN A 68 5.98 -9.09 12.02
CA GLN A 68 6.98 -8.19 12.58
C GLN A 68 7.70 -8.80 13.78
N ARG A 69 6.95 -9.38 14.74
CA ARG A 69 7.45 -9.79 16.07
C ARG A 69 7.92 -11.25 16.14
N VAL A 70 7.29 -12.14 15.38
CA VAL A 70 7.55 -13.59 15.42
C VAL A 70 8.12 -14.02 14.07
N LYS A 71 9.45 -14.04 13.94
CA LYS A 71 10.15 -14.27 12.66
C LYS A 71 9.86 -15.64 12.01
N THR A 72 9.50 -16.63 12.83
CA THR A 72 9.14 -17.98 12.39
C THR A 72 7.67 -18.10 12.01
N TRP A 73 6.84 -17.12 12.34
CA TRP A 73 5.42 -17.17 12.03
C TRP A 73 5.18 -17.11 10.52
N LYS A 74 4.18 -17.87 10.09
CA LYS A 74 3.66 -17.90 8.72
C LYS A 74 2.13 -17.92 8.79
N PRO A 75 1.44 -17.21 7.88
CA PRO A 75 -0.01 -17.33 7.81
C PRO A 75 -0.39 -18.77 7.43
N SER A 76 -1.50 -19.25 7.98
CA SER A 76 -2.12 -20.48 7.50
C SER A 76 -2.68 -20.26 6.09
N GLN A 77 -2.86 -21.35 5.35
CA GLN A 77 -3.51 -21.29 4.02
C GLN A 77 -4.85 -20.57 4.09
N LYS A 78 -5.64 -20.82 5.15
CA LYS A 78 -6.92 -20.14 5.38
C LYS A 78 -6.78 -18.61 5.45
N ILE A 79 -5.81 -18.08 6.21
CA ILE A 79 -5.58 -16.62 6.28
C ILE A 79 -5.27 -16.06 4.91
N VAL A 80 -4.47 -16.77 4.11
CA VAL A 80 -4.12 -16.36 2.75
C VAL A 80 -5.35 -16.34 1.84
N ASP A 81 -6.15 -17.39 1.86
CA ASP A 81 -7.36 -17.52 1.04
C ASP A 81 -8.39 -16.45 1.41
N ASP A 82 -8.71 -16.32 2.71
CA ASP A 82 -9.62 -15.29 3.22
C ASP A 82 -9.17 -13.87 2.82
N THR A 83 -7.85 -13.61 2.87
CA THR A 83 -7.28 -12.32 2.48
C THR A 83 -7.43 -12.06 0.98
N LEU A 84 -7.19 -13.07 0.14
CA LEU A 84 -7.32 -12.96 -1.32
C LEU A 84 -8.78 -12.74 -1.74
N ASP A 85 -9.72 -13.40 -1.08
CA ASP A 85 -11.14 -13.27 -1.36
C ASP A 85 -11.66 -11.90 -0.90
N PHE A 86 -11.32 -11.49 0.33
CA PHE A 86 -11.69 -10.17 0.84
C PHE A 86 -11.09 -9.02 0.00
N ALA A 87 -9.86 -9.19 -0.50
CA ALA A 87 -9.26 -8.23 -1.44
C ALA A 87 -9.97 -8.21 -2.81
N GLY A 88 -10.42 -9.37 -3.29
CA GLY A 88 -11.22 -9.47 -4.51
C GLY A 88 -12.57 -8.76 -4.38
N GLU A 89 -13.30 -8.99 -3.29
CA GLU A 89 -14.55 -8.30 -2.99
C GLU A 89 -14.36 -6.79 -2.83
N SER A 90 -13.29 -6.41 -2.13
CA SER A 90 -12.84 -5.02 -1.93
C SER A 90 -12.62 -4.27 -3.23
N LEU A 91 -12.26 -4.95 -4.32
CA LEU A 91 -12.12 -4.30 -5.63
C LEU A 91 -13.48 -3.83 -6.20
N ASN A 92 -14.57 -4.48 -5.81
CA ASN A 92 -15.92 -4.29 -6.38
C ASN A 92 -16.79 -3.29 -5.61
N THR A 93 -16.38 -2.86 -4.42
CA THR A 93 -17.08 -1.81 -3.67
C THR A 93 -16.93 -0.44 -4.35
N ASN A 94 -17.93 0.43 -4.19
CA ASN A 94 -17.89 1.83 -4.63
C ASN A 94 -17.60 2.81 -3.49
N LYS A 95 -17.60 2.30 -2.26
CA LYS A 95 -17.34 3.09 -1.06
C LYS A 95 -15.85 3.34 -0.90
N TYR A 96 -15.49 4.50 -0.37
CA TYR A 96 -14.13 4.83 0.00
C TYR A 96 -14.11 5.90 1.09
N TRP A 97 -12.94 6.08 1.71
CA TRP A 97 -12.68 7.06 2.74
C TRP A 97 -12.58 8.49 2.17
N GLY A 98 -13.35 9.42 2.75
CA GLY A 98 -13.34 10.83 2.35
C GLY A 98 -12.17 11.62 2.94
N TYR A 99 -11.24 12.07 2.10
CA TYR A 99 -10.12 12.91 2.53
C TYR A 99 -10.51 14.32 3.01
N THR A 100 -11.71 14.83 2.68
CA THR A 100 -12.22 16.07 3.28
C THR A 100 -12.32 15.98 4.81
N THR A 101 -12.48 14.77 5.36
CA THR A 101 -12.43 14.50 6.79
C THR A 101 -11.02 14.69 7.37
N MET A 102 -9.95 14.42 6.60
CA MET A 102 -8.57 14.70 7.03
C MET A 102 -8.31 16.20 7.20
N ASP A 103 -8.91 17.06 6.39
CA ASP A 103 -8.78 18.52 6.56
C ASP A 103 -9.47 19.01 7.84
N ILE A 104 -10.53 18.32 8.30
CA ILE A 104 -11.18 18.56 9.60
C ILE A 104 -10.25 18.20 10.77
N TYR A 105 -9.41 17.17 10.63
CA TYR A 105 -8.46 16.74 11.66
C TYR A 105 -7.05 17.32 11.53
N ARG A 106 -6.68 17.90 10.39
CA ARG A 106 -5.42 18.65 10.23
C ARG A 106 -5.36 19.90 11.10
N GLY A 107 -6.51 20.44 11.49
CA GLY A 107 -6.64 21.58 12.41
C GLY A 107 -7.20 21.24 13.81
N LYS A 108 -7.60 19.99 14.05
CA LYS A 108 -8.08 19.52 15.36
C LYS A 108 -7.01 18.67 16.04
N THR A 109 -7.06 18.60 17.37
CA THR A 109 -6.28 17.64 18.16
C THR A 109 -6.39 16.26 17.52
N HIS A 110 -5.25 15.65 17.17
CA HIS A 110 -5.22 14.27 16.69
C HIS A 110 -6.10 13.41 17.60
N PRO A 111 -7.01 12.59 17.06
CA PRO A 111 -7.84 11.76 17.91
C PRO A 111 -6.93 10.95 18.83
N LYS A 112 -7.31 10.86 20.11
CA LYS A 112 -6.50 10.20 21.13
C LYS A 112 -6.20 8.76 20.68
N PRO A 113 -4.98 8.24 20.93
CA PRO A 113 -4.67 6.84 20.67
C PRO A 113 -5.67 5.93 21.37
N PHE A 114 -6.08 4.85 20.71
CA PHE A 114 -6.86 3.78 21.33
C PHE A 114 -5.92 2.78 22.00
N ILE A 115 -6.31 2.26 23.16
CA ILE A 115 -5.61 1.18 23.87
C ILE A 115 -6.33 -0.12 23.54
N ILE A 116 -5.63 -1.24 23.30
CA ILE A 116 -6.30 -2.51 22.99
C ILE A 116 -7.14 -2.97 24.20
N GLU A 117 -8.46 -3.03 24.01
CA GLU A 117 -9.43 -3.49 25.01
C GLU A 117 -10.44 -4.49 24.42
N THR A 118 -11.08 -5.29 25.28
CA THR A 118 -11.98 -6.40 24.86
C THR A 118 -13.30 -5.94 24.25
N ASN A 119 -13.79 -4.75 24.58
CA ASN A 119 -15.11 -4.25 24.17
C ASN A 119 -15.05 -3.20 23.04
N GLN A 120 -13.97 -3.17 22.28
CA GLN A 120 -13.75 -2.18 21.22
C GLN A 120 -14.33 -2.58 19.86
N LYS A 121 -14.75 -1.57 19.11
CA LYS A 121 -15.12 -1.74 17.70
C LYS A 121 -13.89 -2.09 16.87
N ALA A 122 -14.10 -2.77 15.74
CA ALA A 122 -13.02 -3.15 14.82
C ALA A 122 -12.11 -1.98 14.42
N ALA A 123 -12.68 -0.80 14.14
CA ALA A 123 -11.91 0.40 13.79
C ALA A 123 -10.95 0.86 14.91
N GLU A 124 -11.42 0.81 16.16
CA GLU A 124 -10.64 1.23 17.34
C GLU A 124 -9.47 0.26 17.57
N ARG A 125 -9.75 -1.05 17.47
CA ARG A 125 -8.72 -2.09 17.54
C ARG A 125 -7.72 -1.99 16.40
N ALA A 126 -8.20 -1.74 15.18
CA ALA A 126 -7.34 -1.52 14.02
C ALA A 126 -6.42 -0.31 14.22
N SER A 127 -6.93 0.79 14.81
CA SER A 127 -6.09 1.93 15.16
C SER A 127 -5.02 1.56 16.18
N ALA A 128 -5.38 0.86 17.25
CA ALA A 128 -4.41 0.44 18.27
C ALA A 128 -3.33 -0.49 17.70
N LEU A 129 -3.71 -1.41 16.81
CA LEU A 129 -2.76 -2.28 16.09
C LEU A 129 -1.83 -1.47 15.17
N LEU A 130 -2.32 -0.42 14.51
CA LEU A 130 -1.47 0.47 13.70
C LEU A 130 -0.45 1.24 14.54
N ASP A 131 -0.80 1.64 15.77
CA ASP A 131 0.15 2.23 16.72
C ASP A 131 1.27 1.24 17.06
N GLU A 132 0.93 -0.02 17.36
CA GLU A 132 1.90 -1.09 17.64
C GLU A 132 2.80 -1.43 16.44
N LEU A 133 2.27 -1.28 15.21
CA LEU A 133 3.00 -1.43 13.95
C LEU A 133 3.84 -0.20 13.58
N ARG A 134 3.79 0.87 14.38
CA ARG A 134 4.41 2.18 14.10
C ARG A 134 4.02 2.71 12.72
N SER A 135 2.72 2.72 12.41
CA SER A 135 2.23 3.24 11.13
C SER A 135 2.41 4.75 11.02
N PHE A 136 2.32 5.26 9.79
CA PHE A 136 2.47 6.69 9.54
C PHE A 136 1.28 7.46 10.10
N GLY A 137 1.50 8.73 10.45
CA GLY A 137 0.46 9.59 11.02
C GLY A 137 -0.80 9.71 10.15
N GLY A 138 -0.68 9.62 8.83
CA GLY A 138 -1.82 9.61 7.91
C GLY A 138 -2.72 8.38 8.09
N ASP A 139 -2.14 7.18 8.16
CA ASP A 139 -2.88 5.93 8.38
C ASP A 139 -3.60 5.95 9.74
N LEU A 140 -2.90 6.44 10.77
CA LEU A 140 -3.44 6.58 12.13
C LEU A 140 -4.58 7.59 12.16
N ALA A 141 -4.41 8.76 11.56
CA ALA A 141 -5.45 9.79 11.49
C ALA A 141 -6.70 9.28 10.75
N MET A 142 -6.51 8.55 9.65
CA MET A 142 -7.60 7.89 8.94
C MET A 142 -8.33 6.90 9.84
N MET A 143 -7.63 5.92 10.40
CA MET A 143 -8.28 4.85 11.18
C MET A 143 -9.01 5.39 12.41
N ARG A 144 -8.45 6.39 13.07
CA ARG A 144 -9.05 7.01 14.26
C ARG A 144 -10.25 7.89 13.97
N SER A 145 -10.37 8.42 12.77
CA SER A 145 -11.53 9.23 12.38
C SER A 145 -12.70 8.37 11.88
N VAL A 146 -12.48 7.06 11.64
CA VAL A 146 -13.52 6.13 11.16
C VAL A 146 -14.82 6.19 11.97
N PRO A 147 -14.79 6.21 13.31
CA PRO A 147 -16.02 6.29 14.10
C PRO A 147 -16.87 7.54 13.83
N GLU A 148 -16.26 8.64 13.35
CA GLU A 148 -16.90 9.94 13.18
C GLU A 148 -17.08 10.36 11.71
N ALA A 149 -16.54 9.59 10.76
CA ALA A 149 -16.50 10.01 9.37
C ALA A 149 -17.71 9.62 8.55
N SER A 150 -18.04 10.49 7.59
CA SER A 150 -19.03 10.21 6.56
C SER A 150 -18.45 9.28 5.49
N VAL A 151 -19.21 8.25 5.13
CA VAL A 151 -18.90 7.36 4.01
C VAL A 151 -19.16 8.09 2.70
N ILE A 152 -18.21 8.05 1.76
CA ILE A 152 -18.49 8.47 0.40
C ILE A 152 -18.82 7.24 -0.43
N ASP A 153 -20.04 7.21 -0.99
CA ASP A 153 -20.42 6.27 -2.04
C ASP A 153 -20.26 6.97 -3.39
N GLY A 154 -19.09 6.80 -4.01
CA GLY A 154 -18.79 7.47 -5.27
C GLY A 154 -19.08 6.57 -6.46
N ARG A 155 -19.56 7.17 -7.57
CA ARG A 155 -19.52 6.53 -8.89
C ARG A 155 -18.08 6.46 -9.36
N VAL A 156 -17.36 5.45 -8.91
CA VAL A 156 -15.96 5.26 -9.27
C VAL A 156 -15.85 4.21 -10.36
N THR A 157 -15.50 4.61 -11.58
CA THR A 157 -15.23 3.66 -12.68
C THR A 157 -14.01 2.82 -12.31
N ARG A 158 -14.24 1.54 -11.97
CA ARG A 158 -13.16 0.61 -11.63
C ARG A 158 -12.50 0.10 -12.91
N PRO A 159 -11.14 0.09 -12.99
CA PRO A 159 -10.47 -0.43 -14.16
C PRO A 159 -10.71 -1.94 -14.26
N LYS A 160 -11.34 -2.41 -15.35
CA LYS A 160 -11.48 -3.85 -15.63
C LYS A 160 -10.12 -4.52 -15.85
N PHE A 161 -9.17 -3.76 -16.36
CA PHE A 161 -7.82 -4.22 -16.64
C PHE A 161 -6.78 -3.30 -16.03
N MET A 162 -5.73 -3.90 -15.47
CA MET A 162 -4.59 -3.18 -14.90
C MET A 162 -3.29 -3.68 -15.51
N SER A 163 -2.34 -2.74 -15.70
CA SER A 163 -0.97 -3.10 -16.04
C SER A 163 -0.22 -3.46 -14.76
N ILE A 164 0.40 -4.64 -14.73
CA ILE A 164 1.20 -5.11 -13.60
C ILE A 164 2.40 -4.19 -13.32
N MET A 165 2.87 -3.42 -14.31
CA MET A 165 3.92 -2.43 -14.09
C MET A 165 3.48 -1.30 -13.14
N ARG A 166 2.19 -0.93 -13.09
CA ARG A 166 1.73 0.11 -12.14
C ARG A 166 1.85 -0.33 -10.70
N CYS A 167 1.94 -1.63 -10.47
CA CYS A 167 2.12 -2.23 -9.15
C CYS A 167 3.57 -2.19 -8.66
N VAL A 168 4.53 -1.79 -9.50
CA VAL A 168 5.94 -1.73 -9.17
C VAL A 168 6.31 -0.31 -8.76
N ASP A 169 6.34 -0.06 -7.46
CA ASP A 169 6.74 1.23 -6.91
C ASP A 169 7.63 1.06 -5.68
N GLN A 170 7.97 2.16 -5.00
CA GLN A 170 8.78 2.14 -3.79
C GLN A 170 8.18 1.34 -2.62
N HIS A 171 6.87 1.09 -2.65
CA HIS A 171 6.14 0.41 -1.59
C HIS A 171 6.17 -1.11 -1.74
N TRP A 172 6.24 -1.57 -2.99
CA TRP A 172 6.40 -2.97 -3.34
C TRP A 172 7.87 -3.36 -3.55
N SER A 173 8.64 -2.50 -4.22
CA SER A 173 10.05 -2.70 -4.51
C SER A 173 10.80 -1.38 -4.57
N THR A 174 11.55 -1.09 -3.51
CA THR A 174 12.53 0.01 -3.51
C THR A 174 13.62 -0.22 -4.57
N GLY A 175 13.91 -1.47 -4.95
CA GLY A 175 14.94 -1.80 -5.94
C GLY A 175 14.64 -1.34 -7.37
N VAL A 176 13.40 -0.94 -7.68
CA VAL A 176 13.05 -0.43 -9.03
C VAL A 176 13.90 0.77 -9.45
N VAL A 177 14.38 1.58 -8.50
CA VAL A 177 15.19 2.77 -8.82
C VAL A 177 16.53 2.43 -9.45
N TYR A 178 17.07 1.23 -9.20
CA TYR A 178 18.32 0.78 -9.82
C TYR A 178 18.18 0.46 -11.32
N PHE A 179 16.94 0.37 -11.81
CA PHE A 179 16.65 0.16 -13.23
C PHE A 179 16.41 1.48 -13.99
N PHE A 180 16.49 2.63 -13.32
CA PHE A 180 16.48 3.93 -13.99
C PHE A 180 17.85 4.24 -14.60
N PRO A 181 17.91 4.85 -15.81
CA PRO A 181 19.18 5.25 -16.40
C PRO A 181 19.93 6.25 -15.48
N PRO A 182 21.26 6.16 -15.35
CA PRO A 182 22.04 7.05 -14.48
C PRO A 182 21.81 8.54 -14.75
N LYS A 183 21.57 8.92 -16.01
CA LYS A 183 21.24 10.30 -16.40
C LYS A 183 19.95 10.80 -15.74
N ILE A 184 18.96 9.93 -15.57
CA ILE A 184 17.68 10.25 -14.94
C ILE A 184 17.85 10.35 -13.42
N VAL A 185 18.67 9.49 -12.83
CA VAL A 185 19.04 9.62 -11.40
C VAL A 185 19.77 10.93 -11.16
N LYS A 186 20.64 11.38 -12.08
CA LYS A 186 21.30 12.69 -11.97
C LYS A 186 20.34 13.87 -12.17
N GLU A 187 19.36 13.74 -13.06
CA GLU A 187 18.38 14.79 -13.39
C GLU A 187 17.32 14.98 -12.28
N TYR A 188 16.81 13.88 -11.72
CA TYR A 188 15.71 13.90 -10.74
C TYR A 188 16.15 13.54 -9.33
N GLY A 189 17.37 13.06 -9.13
CA GLY A 189 17.90 12.70 -7.82
C GLY A 189 18.37 13.91 -7.02
N ASN A 190 18.93 13.64 -5.85
CA ASN A 190 19.49 14.66 -4.97
C ASN A 190 21.02 14.58 -4.97
N ASN A 191 21.71 15.72 -4.94
CA ASN A 191 23.15 15.78 -4.67
C ASN A 191 23.41 15.64 -3.17
N SER A 192 23.09 14.47 -2.60
CA SER A 192 23.24 14.19 -1.17
C SER A 192 23.51 12.70 -0.91
N SER A 193 23.59 12.32 0.37
CA SER A 193 23.66 10.92 0.81
C SER A 193 22.42 10.08 0.45
N THR A 194 21.37 10.70 -0.09
CA THR A 194 20.12 10.04 -0.52
C THR A 194 19.82 10.29 -2.00
N PRO A 195 20.67 9.82 -2.93
CA PRO A 195 20.61 10.21 -4.34
C PRO A 195 19.29 9.84 -5.04
N TYR A 196 18.61 8.77 -4.59
CA TYR A 196 17.36 8.31 -5.20
C TYR A 196 16.09 8.97 -4.62
N ASN A 197 16.19 9.79 -3.57
CA ASN A 197 15.02 10.37 -2.91
C ASN A 197 14.17 11.21 -3.89
N GLY A 198 14.81 12.05 -4.71
CA GLY A 198 14.09 12.80 -5.74
C GLY A 198 13.45 11.92 -6.82
N VAL A 199 14.07 10.79 -7.19
CA VAL A 199 13.48 9.79 -8.12
C VAL A 199 12.24 9.15 -7.50
N PHE A 200 12.30 8.74 -6.23
CA PHE A 200 11.14 8.18 -5.52
C PHE A 200 10.01 9.20 -5.38
N ARG A 201 10.34 10.47 -5.11
CA ARG A 201 9.36 11.55 -5.07
C ARG A 201 8.66 11.71 -6.43
N GLN A 202 9.41 11.68 -7.52
CA GLN A 202 8.83 11.79 -8.85
C GLN A 202 7.99 10.56 -9.22
N LEU A 203 8.44 9.36 -8.82
CA LEU A 203 7.68 8.12 -8.97
C LEU A 203 6.34 8.20 -8.22
N TRP A 204 6.34 8.70 -6.98
CA TRP A 204 5.11 8.94 -6.23
C TRP A 204 4.20 9.94 -6.96
N ASN A 205 4.72 11.11 -7.33
CA ASN A 205 3.93 12.20 -7.87
C ASN A 205 3.29 11.88 -9.23
N GLU A 206 4.01 11.20 -10.12
CA GLU A 206 3.53 10.95 -11.49
C GLU A 206 3.00 9.54 -11.74
N VAL A 207 3.28 8.59 -10.84
CA VAL A 207 2.93 7.18 -11.05
C VAL A 207 2.08 6.61 -9.92
N SER A 208 2.61 6.56 -8.70
CA SER A 208 2.00 5.77 -7.61
C SER A 208 0.84 6.48 -6.92
N SER A 209 0.93 7.79 -6.71
CA SER A 209 -0.14 8.58 -6.07
C SER A 209 -1.34 8.80 -6.99
N ILE A 210 -1.15 8.59 -8.30
CA ILE A 210 -2.20 8.75 -9.30
C ILE A 210 -3.21 7.61 -9.18
N ASN A 211 -4.32 7.94 -8.55
CA ASN A 211 -5.48 7.06 -8.49
C ASN A 211 -6.09 6.93 -9.90
N PRO A 212 -5.92 5.77 -10.59
CA PRO A 212 -6.41 5.59 -11.96
C PRO A 212 -7.94 5.63 -12.04
N ARG A 213 -8.61 5.64 -10.88
CA ARG A 213 -10.05 5.77 -10.76
C ARG A 213 -10.54 7.22 -10.89
N LYS A 214 -9.66 8.20 -10.68
CA LYS A 214 -10.00 9.63 -10.67
C LYS A 214 -9.37 10.39 -11.82
N MET A 215 -8.19 9.98 -12.28
CA MET A 215 -7.45 10.68 -13.31
C MET A 215 -6.56 9.76 -14.12
N GLU A 216 -6.29 10.15 -15.37
CA GLU A 216 -5.33 9.46 -16.21
C GLU A 216 -3.89 9.71 -15.75
N VAL A 217 -3.03 8.75 -16.08
CA VAL A 217 -1.60 8.88 -15.81
C VAL A 217 -1.00 9.87 -16.78
N PRO A 218 -0.32 10.93 -16.32
CA PRO A 218 0.29 11.88 -17.23
C PRO A 218 1.35 11.17 -18.08
N SER A 219 1.36 11.44 -19.39
CA SER A 219 2.34 10.86 -20.33
C SER A 219 3.59 11.75 -20.45
N THR A 220 4.31 11.91 -19.35
CA THR A 220 5.56 12.68 -19.27
C THR A 220 6.79 11.88 -19.76
N LYS A 221 7.94 12.55 -19.88
CA LYS A 221 9.25 11.89 -20.07
C LYS A 221 9.53 10.89 -18.94
N PHE A 222 9.31 11.30 -17.69
CA PHE A 222 9.61 10.49 -16.51
C PHE A 222 8.71 9.25 -16.43
N THR A 223 7.40 9.37 -16.63
CA THR A 223 6.46 8.23 -16.60
C THR A 223 6.81 7.16 -17.63
N LYS A 224 7.22 7.55 -18.85
CA LYS A 224 7.69 6.61 -19.89
C LYS A 224 8.92 5.82 -19.42
N LEU A 225 9.89 6.51 -18.81
CA LEU A 225 11.09 5.89 -18.26
C LEU A 225 10.79 5.00 -17.06
N ALA A 226 9.88 5.43 -16.18
CA ALA A 226 9.41 4.63 -15.06
C ALA A 226 8.80 3.31 -15.55
N ARG A 227 8.02 3.32 -16.65
CA ARG A 227 7.48 2.08 -17.23
C ARG A 227 8.58 1.12 -17.70
N VAL A 228 9.63 1.64 -18.33
CA VAL A 228 10.79 0.82 -18.72
C VAL A 228 11.48 0.23 -17.50
N ALA A 229 11.76 1.04 -16.47
CA ALA A 229 12.40 0.57 -15.24
C ALA A 229 11.57 -0.50 -14.52
N GLN A 230 10.25 -0.31 -14.44
CA GLN A 230 9.31 -1.27 -13.86
C GLN A 230 9.27 -2.59 -14.65
N GLN A 231 9.29 -2.52 -15.98
CA GLN A 231 9.33 -3.69 -16.85
C GLN A 231 10.62 -4.48 -16.64
N LEU A 232 11.78 -3.80 -16.68
CA LEU A 232 13.07 -4.43 -16.46
C LEU A 232 13.17 -5.06 -15.06
N TYR A 233 12.63 -4.38 -14.04
CA TYR A 233 12.57 -4.92 -12.69
C TYR A 233 11.74 -6.22 -12.63
N LEU A 234 10.57 -6.26 -13.27
CA LEU A 234 9.75 -7.47 -13.33
C LEU A 234 10.45 -8.61 -14.06
N LEU A 235 11.10 -8.33 -15.19
CA LEU A 235 11.89 -9.32 -15.94
C LEU A 235 13.04 -9.88 -15.08
N ALA A 236 13.79 -9.01 -14.38
CA ALA A 236 14.86 -9.44 -13.50
C ALA A 236 14.38 -10.29 -12.30
N ARG A 237 13.08 -10.21 -11.98
CA ARG A 237 12.45 -10.95 -10.89
C ARG A 237 11.76 -12.24 -11.35
N GLN A 238 11.64 -12.46 -12.67
CA GLN A 238 11.24 -13.77 -13.18
C GLN A 238 12.33 -14.75 -12.77
N ARG A 239 11.99 -15.67 -11.85
CA ARG A 239 12.85 -16.82 -11.62
C ARG A 239 12.89 -17.56 -12.95
N VAL A 240 14.10 -17.77 -13.49
CA VAL A 240 14.31 -18.83 -14.47
C VAL A 240 13.93 -20.11 -13.74
N LEU A 241 12.76 -20.65 -14.05
CA LEU A 241 12.38 -22.00 -13.67
C LEU A 241 13.16 -22.97 -14.56
#